data_AF-A0A8H4S883-F1
#
_entry.id   AF-A0A8H4S883-F1
#
_cell.length_a   1.000
_cell.length_b   1.000
_cell.length_c   1.000
_cell.angle_alpha   90.00
_cell.angle_beta   90.00
_cell.angle_gamma   90.00
#
_symmetry.space_group_name_H-M   'P 1'
#
loop_
_entity.id
_entity.type
_entity.pdbx_description
1 polymer ?
#
loop_
_entity_poly.entity_id
_entity_poly.type
_entity_poly.pdbx_seq_one_letter_code
_entity_poly.pdbx_strand_id
1 'polypeptide(L)'
;MGLSNLPTELVQAIAELLSEKDVLVFAQLNRQFFDILIDYLYARNAKRSNASALLWAADKDYESTARKALANGAKPSATNRKSNTSLHLATNAGNLSMAQFLLNAGVDINQQNKYSETPLSAPARDGNKELVQLLLDQPGIDPDVSARSRIRPPRLHGQTPLSYAAMNGHVDVLKILLATNRVNIESKDSRGWTPLAYAAAHGQAEVIEVLVNVPGIQLESRAQWGVTPLMQAVIHGHEAVARIIIEQESVKGDAECDGGSTALWFAVVHDHSDIAKLLLEKGCDPHCPCHRGNTPFSLAISNGREEIVKWMQQFGHQPRVPLGPEERRKQIIANLNALGKFKMDSRRRPE
;
A
#
# COMPACT_ATOMS: atom_id res chain seq x y z
N MET A 1 -45.79 -27.79 -8.46
CA MET A 1 -45.31 -26.59 -9.17
C MET A 1 -44.13 -26.06 -8.38
N GLY A 2 -42.94 -26.03 -8.97
CA GLY A 2 -41.75 -25.52 -8.29
C GLY A 2 -41.97 -24.04 -7.93
N LEU A 3 -41.53 -23.65 -6.74
CA LEU A 3 -41.63 -22.27 -6.26
C LEU A 3 -41.00 -21.27 -7.24
N SER A 4 -40.12 -21.70 -8.15
CA SER A 4 -39.35 -20.87 -9.09
C SER A 4 -40.13 -19.94 -10.04
N ASN A 5 -41.45 -20.10 -10.21
CA ASN A 5 -42.25 -19.33 -11.18
C ASN A 5 -43.38 -18.50 -10.54
N LEU A 6 -43.29 -18.14 -9.25
CA LEU A 6 -44.33 -17.30 -8.65
C LEU A 6 -44.20 -15.83 -9.12
N PRO A 7 -45.32 -15.16 -9.46
CA PRO A 7 -45.34 -13.73 -9.76
C PRO A 7 -44.82 -12.91 -8.58
N THR A 8 -44.04 -11.86 -8.85
CA THR A 8 -43.39 -11.03 -7.83
C THR A 8 -44.38 -10.46 -6.83
N GLU A 9 -45.60 -10.10 -7.27
CA GLU A 9 -46.66 -9.58 -6.41
C GLU A 9 -47.18 -10.63 -5.41
N LEU A 10 -47.26 -11.90 -5.85
CA LEU A 10 -47.68 -13.00 -4.99
C LEU A 10 -46.62 -13.32 -3.93
N VAL A 11 -45.34 -13.24 -4.30
CA VAL A 11 -44.21 -13.42 -3.36
C VAL A 11 -44.24 -12.36 -2.27
N GLN A 12 -44.52 -11.10 -2.63
CA GLN A 12 -44.65 -10.00 -1.67
C GLN A 12 -45.86 -10.19 -0.74
N ALA A 13 -47.02 -10.60 -1.25
CA ALA A 13 -48.22 -10.87 -0.44
C ALA A 13 -48.01 -12.04 0.54
N ILE A 14 -47.27 -13.09 0.12
CA ILE A 14 -46.90 -14.21 1.00
C ILE A 14 -45.95 -13.72 2.11
N ALA A 15 -45.01 -12.85 1.79
CA ALA A 15 -44.06 -12.29 2.75
C ALA A 15 -44.71 -11.38 3.81
N GLU A 16 -45.85 -10.75 3.49
CA GLU A 16 -46.67 -9.97 4.43
C GLU A 16 -47.29 -10.82 5.54
N LEU A 17 -47.58 -12.09 5.26
CA LEU A 17 -48.24 -13.02 6.18
C LEU A 17 -47.24 -13.78 7.07
N LEU A 18 -45.94 -13.70 6.78
CA LEU A 18 -44.89 -14.47 7.47
C LEU A 18 -44.16 -13.66 8.55
N SER A 19 -43.61 -14.37 9.56
CA SER A 19 -42.74 -13.77 10.57
C SER A 19 -41.30 -13.58 10.04
N GLU A 20 -40.50 -12.67 10.62
CA GLU A 20 -39.12 -12.41 10.15
C GLU A 20 -38.24 -13.67 10.12
N LYS A 21 -38.42 -14.58 11.08
CA LYS A 21 -37.69 -15.86 11.12
C LYS A 21 -38.08 -16.75 9.94
N ASP A 22 -39.35 -16.77 9.59
CA ASP A 22 -39.87 -17.61 8.51
C ASP A 22 -39.42 -17.09 7.15
N VAL A 23 -39.39 -15.76 6.97
CA VAL A 23 -38.88 -15.16 5.72
C VAL A 23 -37.38 -15.39 5.56
N LEU A 24 -36.59 -15.32 6.63
CA LEU A 24 -35.15 -15.63 6.60
C LEU A 24 -34.87 -17.09 6.21
N VAL A 25 -35.61 -18.03 6.78
CA VAL A 25 -35.51 -19.46 6.43
C VAL A 25 -35.94 -19.69 4.99
N PHE A 26 -37.01 -19.05 4.55
CA PHE A 26 -37.52 -19.17 3.19
C PHE A 26 -36.55 -18.59 2.14
N ALA A 27 -35.92 -17.46 2.45
CA ALA A 27 -34.90 -16.84 1.62
C ALA A 27 -33.63 -17.71 1.49
N GLN A 28 -33.23 -18.43 2.55
CA GLN A 28 -32.06 -19.32 2.51
C GLN A 28 -32.25 -20.55 1.61
N LEU A 29 -33.49 -20.97 1.37
CA LEU A 29 -33.81 -22.17 0.60
C LEU A 29 -33.92 -21.93 -0.90
N ASN A 30 -34.02 -20.68 -1.35
CA ASN A 30 -34.26 -20.38 -2.76
C ASN A 30 -33.66 -19.02 -3.18
N ARG A 31 -32.59 -19.06 -3.97
CA ARG A 31 -31.75 -17.90 -4.29
C ARG A 31 -32.49 -16.78 -5.02
N GLN A 32 -33.44 -17.11 -5.90
CA GLN A 32 -34.24 -16.10 -6.62
C GLN A 32 -35.29 -15.44 -5.71
N PHE A 33 -35.81 -16.18 -4.73
CA PHE A 33 -36.68 -15.62 -3.71
C PHE A 33 -35.91 -14.82 -2.68
N PHE A 34 -34.66 -15.17 -2.39
CA PHE A 34 -33.79 -14.38 -1.53
C PHE A 34 -33.69 -12.94 -2.03
N ASP A 35 -33.45 -12.73 -3.32
CA ASP A 35 -33.30 -11.39 -3.89
C ASP A 35 -34.63 -10.59 -3.86
N ILE A 36 -35.79 -11.24 -4.03
CA ILE A 36 -37.11 -10.57 -3.94
C ILE A 36 -37.53 -10.31 -2.49
N LEU A 37 -37.28 -11.27 -1.60
CA LEU A 37 -37.67 -11.20 -0.19
C LEU A 37 -36.72 -10.33 0.62
N ILE A 38 -35.45 -10.21 0.23
CA ILE A 38 -34.54 -9.28 0.88
C ILE A 38 -34.99 -7.84 0.59
N ASP A 39 -35.42 -7.53 -0.64
CA ASP A 39 -36.01 -6.24 -1.02
C ASP A 39 -37.28 -5.95 -0.21
N TYR A 40 -38.13 -6.97 -0.04
CA TYR A 40 -39.34 -6.90 0.79
C TYR A 40 -39.05 -6.75 2.30
N LEU A 41 -38.10 -7.53 2.85
CA LEU A 41 -37.67 -7.44 4.24
C LEU A 41 -37.00 -6.10 4.54
N TYR A 42 -36.26 -5.55 3.58
CA TYR A 42 -35.70 -4.21 3.65
C TYR A 42 -36.79 -3.13 3.58
N ALA A 43 -37.81 -3.27 2.72
CA ALA A 43 -38.97 -2.39 2.69
C ALA A 43 -39.83 -2.48 3.97
N ARG A 44 -39.95 -3.67 4.57
CA ARG A 44 -40.67 -3.89 5.85
C ARG A 44 -39.88 -3.33 7.04
N ASN A 45 -38.55 -3.45 7.04
CA ASN A 45 -37.69 -2.78 8.00
C ASN A 45 -37.54 -1.26 7.74
N ALA A 46 -37.91 -0.76 6.55
CA ALA A 46 -37.95 0.67 6.26
C ALA A 46 -38.96 1.43 7.14
N LYS A 47 -40.03 0.77 7.61
CA LYS A 47 -40.94 1.35 8.63
C LYS A 47 -40.26 1.56 10.00
N ARG A 48 -39.15 0.86 10.29
CA ARG A 48 -38.39 0.99 11.55
C ARG A 48 -37.11 1.81 11.41
N SER A 49 -36.48 1.87 10.23
CA SER A 49 -35.48 2.90 9.95
C SER A 49 -35.34 3.18 8.45
N ASN A 50 -35.86 4.33 7.99
CA ASN A 50 -35.66 4.87 6.64
C ASN A 50 -34.17 4.91 6.21
N ALA A 51 -33.27 4.96 7.20
CA ALA A 51 -31.83 4.75 7.07
C ALA A 51 -31.41 3.47 6.33
N SER A 52 -32.06 2.34 6.61
CA SER A 52 -31.65 1.03 6.06
C SER A 52 -31.98 0.91 4.57
N ALA A 53 -33.10 1.51 4.14
CA ALA A 53 -33.50 1.56 2.74
C ALA A 53 -32.54 2.41 1.90
N LEU A 54 -32.11 3.58 2.43
CA LEU A 54 -31.14 4.45 1.76
C LEU A 54 -29.78 3.77 1.58
N LEU A 55 -29.30 3.05 2.61
CA LEU A 55 -28.04 2.32 2.56
C LEU A 55 -28.06 1.21 1.50
N TRP A 56 -29.14 0.43 1.44
CA TRP A 56 -29.28 -0.64 0.44
C TRP A 56 -29.42 -0.07 -0.98
N ALA A 57 -30.21 0.99 -1.16
CA ALA A 57 -30.36 1.66 -2.45
C ALA A 57 -29.02 2.19 -2.97
N ALA A 58 -28.16 2.71 -2.09
CA ALA A 58 -26.83 3.18 -2.46
C ALA A 58 -25.87 2.04 -2.85
N ASP A 59 -25.96 0.87 -2.21
CA ASP A 59 -25.17 -0.33 -2.55
C ASP A 59 -25.56 -0.94 -3.91
N LYS A 60 -26.85 -0.88 -4.27
CA LYS A 60 -27.41 -1.50 -5.48
C LYS A 60 -27.67 -0.54 -6.64
N ASP A 61 -27.31 0.72 -6.48
CA ASP A 61 -27.54 1.79 -7.47
C ASP A 61 -29.01 2.10 -7.79
N TYR A 62 -29.91 1.91 -6.84
CA TYR A 62 -31.33 2.19 -7.04
C TYR A 62 -31.67 3.65 -6.70
N GLU A 63 -31.37 4.58 -7.61
CA GLU A 63 -31.58 6.02 -7.38
C GLU A 63 -33.04 6.36 -7.02
N SER A 64 -34.00 5.73 -7.69
CA SER A 64 -35.43 5.97 -7.47
C SER A 64 -35.87 5.61 -6.04
N THR A 65 -35.32 4.53 -5.47
CA THR A 65 -35.62 4.11 -4.09
C THR A 65 -34.85 4.96 -3.08
N ALA A 66 -33.60 5.37 -3.39
CA ALA A 66 -32.84 6.31 -2.58
C ALA A 66 -33.56 7.66 -2.45
N ARG A 67 -34.11 8.19 -3.56
CA ARG A 67 -34.89 9.43 -3.57
C ARG A 67 -36.16 9.34 -2.73
N LYS A 68 -36.91 8.25 -2.86
CA LYS A 68 -38.09 8.00 -2.02
C LYS A 68 -37.71 7.89 -0.54
N ALA A 69 -36.61 7.23 -0.22
CA ALA A 69 -36.14 7.09 1.16
C ALA A 69 -35.81 8.45 1.78
N LEU A 70 -35.09 9.32 1.06
CA LEU A 70 -34.79 10.68 1.52
C LEU A 70 -36.06 11.54 1.66
N ALA A 71 -36.98 11.49 0.70
CA ALA A 71 -38.26 12.21 0.77
C ALA A 71 -39.10 11.78 1.98
N ASN A 72 -39.00 10.50 2.38
CA ASN A 72 -39.66 9.95 3.56
C ASN A 72 -38.90 10.25 4.89
N GLY A 73 -37.86 11.09 4.86
CA GLY A 73 -37.11 11.49 6.05
C GLY A 73 -35.99 10.54 6.44
N ALA A 74 -35.45 9.73 5.52
CA ALA A 74 -34.20 9.01 5.77
C ALA A 74 -33.08 10.01 6.09
N LYS A 75 -32.38 9.78 7.20
CA LYS A 75 -31.19 10.57 7.54
C LYS A 75 -30.02 10.12 6.66
N PRO A 76 -29.42 11.02 5.85
CA PRO A 76 -28.26 10.67 5.01
C PRO A 76 -27.03 10.24 5.83
N SER A 77 -26.94 10.68 7.09
CA SER A 77 -25.88 10.33 8.04
C SER A 77 -26.01 8.93 8.63
N ALA A 78 -27.06 8.18 8.29
CA ALA A 78 -27.24 6.86 8.86
C ALA A 78 -26.17 5.88 8.37
N THR A 79 -25.76 4.97 9.25
CA THR A 79 -24.66 4.03 8.97
C THR A 79 -25.05 2.57 9.19
N ASN A 80 -24.42 1.67 8.44
CA ASN A 80 -24.54 0.22 8.68
C ASN A 80 -23.65 -0.27 9.85
N ARG A 81 -23.58 -1.58 10.10
CA ARG A 81 -22.75 -2.20 11.17
C ARG A 81 -21.24 -1.93 11.04
N LYS A 82 -20.76 -1.55 9.87
CA LYS A 82 -19.35 -1.19 9.60
C LYS A 82 -19.14 0.33 9.68
N SER A 83 -20.14 1.09 10.12
CA SER A 83 -20.18 2.55 10.09
C SER A 83 -20.08 3.14 8.68
N ASN A 84 -20.42 2.39 7.63
CA ASN A 84 -20.49 2.95 6.28
C ASN A 84 -21.78 3.77 6.13
N THR A 85 -21.66 5.00 5.63
CA THR A 85 -22.79 5.81 5.16
C THR A 85 -23.27 5.34 3.79
N SER A 86 -24.39 5.89 3.31
CA SER A 86 -24.86 5.67 1.94
C SER A 86 -23.82 6.09 0.91
N LEU A 87 -23.11 7.20 1.16
CA LEU A 87 -22.05 7.67 0.27
C LEU A 87 -20.89 6.66 0.18
N HIS A 88 -20.45 6.08 1.32
CA HIS A 88 -19.44 5.00 1.27
C HIS A 88 -19.89 3.82 0.40
N LEU A 89 -21.16 3.44 0.45
CA LEU A 89 -21.66 2.30 -0.33
C LEU A 89 -21.71 2.64 -1.82
N ALA A 90 -22.18 3.84 -2.17
CA ALA A 90 -22.18 4.33 -3.54
C ALA A 90 -20.76 4.42 -4.12
N THR A 91 -19.79 4.95 -3.36
CA THR A 91 -18.40 5.07 -3.84
C THR A 91 -17.68 3.73 -3.91
N ASN A 92 -17.95 2.79 -2.98
CA ASN A 92 -17.43 1.41 -3.06
C ASN A 92 -17.98 0.64 -4.26
N ALA A 93 -19.21 0.93 -4.68
CA ALA A 93 -19.82 0.32 -5.86
C ALA A 93 -19.36 0.98 -7.16
N GLY A 94 -18.71 2.15 -7.10
CA GLY A 94 -18.29 2.91 -8.28
C GLY A 94 -19.43 3.71 -8.94
N ASN A 95 -20.55 3.91 -8.25
CA ASN A 95 -21.75 4.51 -8.82
C ASN A 95 -21.68 6.05 -8.79
N LEU A 96 -21.26 6.65 -9.90
CA LEU A 96 -21.10 8.10 -10.03
C LEU A 96 -22.42 8.86 -9.82
N SER A 97 -23.50 8.43 -10.48
CA SER A 97 -24.81 9.09 -10.42
C SER A 97 -25.37 9.09 -8.99
N MET A 98 -25.29 7.94 -8.31
CA MET A 98 -25.71 7.81 -6.92
C MET A 98 -24.84 8.65 -5.97
N ALA A 99 -23.52 8.65 -6.17
CA ALA A 99 -22.62 9.48 -5.36
C ALA A 99 -22.97 10.96 -5.50
N GLN A 100 -23.17 11.45 -6.73
CA GLN A 100 -23.59 12.84 -6.99
C GLN A 100 -24.94 13.17 -6.33
N PHE A 101 -25.91 12.26 -6.41
CA PHE A 101 -27.21 12.43 -5.77
C PHE A 101 -27.07 12.55 -4.24
N LEU A 102 -26.25 11.70 -3.61
CA LEU A 102 -26.03 11.69 -2.17
C LEU A 102 -25.23 12.91 -1.67
N LEU A 103 -24.29 13.42 -2.46
CA LEU A 103 -23.57 14.67 -2.16
C LEU A 103 -24.52 15.86 -2.07
N ASN A 104 -25.49 15.95 -3.00
CA ASN A 104 -26.53 16.97 -2.98
C ASN A 104 -27.48 16.85 -1.77
N ALA A 105 -27.55 15.67 -1.15
CA ALA A 105 -28.35 15.43 0.06
C ALA A 105 -27.65 15.89 1.36
N GLY A 106 -26.46 16.49 1.28
CA GLY A 106 -25.73 17.01 2.44
C GLY A 106 -25.11 15.93 3.32
N VAL A 107 -24.67 14.81 2.73
CA VAL A 107 -23.90 13.79 3.46
C VAL A 107 -22.52 14.34 3.82
N ASP A 108 -22.03 14.04 5.03
CA ASP A 108 -20.65 14.31 5.39
C ASP A 108 -19.69 13.49 4.52
N ILE A 109 -18.94 14.20 3.67
CA ILE A 109 -18.01 13.64 2.70
C ILE A 109 -16.73 13.07 3.34
N ASN A 110 -16.39 13.50 4.56
CA ASN A 110 -15.20 13.04 5.28
C ASN A 110 -15.53 12.04 6.39
N GLN A 111 -16.80 11.65 6.53
CA GLN A 111 -17.23 10.68 7.53
C GLN A 111 -16.39 9.42 7.41
N GLN A 112 -15.80 8.99 8.52
CA GLN A 112 -15.01 7.76 8.57
C GLN A 112 -15.86 6.56 8.98
N ASN A 113 -15.61 5.41 8.33
CA ASN A 113 -16.19 4.13 8.74
C ASN A 113 -15.38 3.47 9.89
N LYS A 114 -15.72 2.24 10.29
CA LYS A 114 -15.02 1.48 11.36
C LYS A 114 -13.54 1.20 11.05
N TYR A 115 -13.17 1.29 9.78
CA TYR A 115 -11.82 1.15 9.27
C TYR A 115 -11.17 2.50 8.99
N SER A 116 -11.72 3.62 9.48
CA SER A 116 -11.20 4.96 9.19
C SER A 116 -11.10 5.29 7.70
N GLU A 117 -11.77 4.54 6.83
CA GLU A 117 -11.87 4.84 5.40
C GLU A 117 -12.89 5.96 5.22
N THR A 118 -12.62 6.86 4.28
CA THR A 118 -13.56 7.87 3.82
C THR A 118 -14.20 7.42 2.51
N PRO A 119 -15.28 8.08 2.06
CA PRO A 119 -15.84 7.86 0.73
C PRO A 119 -14.82 7.99 -0.43
N LEU A 120 -13.74 8.77 -0.26
CA LEU A 120 -12.66 8.93 -1.24
C LEU A 120 -11.70 7.73 -1.30
N SER A 121 -11.58 6.94 -0.22
CA SER A 121 -10.62 5.84 -0.14
C SER A 121 -10.86 4.75 -1.18
N ALA A 122 -12.12 4.37 -1.42
CA ALA A 122 -12.44 3.30 -2.38
C ALA A 122 -12.24 3.72 -3.85
N PRO A 123 -12.74 4.88 -4.32
CA PRO A 123 -12.41 5.39 -5.64
C PRO A 123 -10.90 5.50 -5.90
N ALA A 124 -10.12 5.93 -4.91
CA ALA A 124 -8.67 6.03 -5.05
C ALA A 124 -7.98 4.65 -5.14
N ARG A 125 -8.49 3.66 -4.39
CA ARG A 125 -8.02 2.27 -4.44
C ARG A 125 -8.41 1.57 -5.73
N ASP A 126 -9.60 1.82 -6.25
CA ASP A 126 -10.13 1.09 -7.39
C ASP A 126 -9.82 1.81 -8.72
N GLY A 127 -9.21 3.00 -8.66
CA GLY A 127 -8.74 3.76 -9.83
C GLY A 127 -9.82 4.57 -10.55
N ASN A 128 -10.97 4.80 -9.91
CA ASN A 128 -12.10 5.50 -10.51
C ASN A 128 -11.87 7.02 -10.49
N LYS A 129 -11.23 7.53 -11.54
CA LYS A 129 -10.85 8.95 -11.67
C LYS A 129 -12.05 9.89 -11.69
N GLU A 130 -13.16 9.51 -12.32
CA GLU A 130 -14.36 10.34 -12.40
C GLU A 130 -14.96 10.56 -11.02
N LEU A 131 -15.01 9.50 -10.21
CA LEU A 131 -15.54 9.56 -8.84
C LEU A 131 -14.57 10.28 -7.89
N VAL A 132 -13.26 10.11 -8.08
CA VAL A 132 -12.25 10.91 -7.36
C VAL A 132 -12.42 12.39 -7.66
N GLN A 133 -12.52 12.78 -8.94
CA GLN A 133 -12.72 14.18 -9.33
C GLN A 133 -14.01 14.75 -8.74
N LEU A 134 -15.12 14.01 -8.85
CA LEU A 134 -16.42 14.40 -8.29
C LEU A 134 -16.34 14.75 -6.81
N LEU A 135 -15.64 13.93 -6.02
CA LEU A 135 -15.48 14.10 -4.58
C LEU A 135 -14.53 15.25 -4.25
N LEU A 136 -13.45 15.43 -5.02
CA LEU A 136 -12.47 16.49 -4.82
C LEU A 136 -13.02 17.88 -5.15
N ASP A 137 -13.98 17.96 -6.05
CA ASP A 137 -14.69 19.19 -6.43
C ASP A 137 -15.65 19.68 -5.34
N GLN A 138 -15.99 18.82 -4.35
CA GLN A 138 -16.89 19.20 -3.26
C GLN A 138 -16.18 20.07 -2.22
N PRO A 139 -16.85 21.11 -1.69
CA PRO A 139 -16.28 21.96 -0.65
C PRO A 139 -16.07 21.16 0.65
N GLY A 140 -14.90 21.35 1.27
CA GLY A 140 -14.58 20.76 2.57
C GLY A 140 -14.04 19.33 2.54
N ILE A 141 -13.88 18.70 1.37
CA ILE A 141 -13.18 17.41 1.24
C ILE A 141 -11.74 17.50 1.77
N ASP A 142 -11.38 16.55 2.62
CA ASP A 142 -10.01 16.31 3.04
C ASP A 142 -9.44 15.09 2.26
N PRO A 143 -8.54 15.32 1.29
CA PRO A 143 -7.99 14.25 0.47
C PRO A 143 -6.89 13.43 1.18
N ASP A 144 -6.44 13.84 2.37
CA ASP A 144 -5.30 13.22 3.07
C ASP A 144 -5.72 12.40 4.30
N VAL A 145 -7.02 12.07 4.39
CA VAL A 145 -7.53 11.28 5.52
C VAL A 145 -6.94 9.88 5.49
N SER A 146 -6.22 9.54 6.55
CA SER A 146 -5.57 8.25 6.71
C SER A 146 -6.54 7.16 7.19
N ALA A 147 -6.61 6.05 6.48
CA ALA A 147 -7.44 4.91 6.80
C ALA A 147 -6.69 3.78 7.53
N ARG A 148 -7.44 2.94 8.25
CA ARG A 148 -6.99 1.63 8.71
C ARG A 148 -7.17 0.64 7.55
N SER A 149 -6.06 0.06 7.12
CA SER A 149 -6.03 -0.88 6.02
C SER A 149 -6.93 -2.09 6.26
N ARG A 150 -7.65 -2.49 5.21
CA ARG A 150 -8.34 -3.78 5.13
C ARG A 150 -7.43 -4.93 4.68
N ILE A 151 -6.21 -4.63 4.22
CA ILE A 151 -5.28 -5.61 3.67
C ILE A 151 -4.71 -6.42 4.82
N ARG A 152 -4.76 -7.76 4.70
CA ARG A 152 -4.22 -8.66 5.74
C ARG A 152 -2.69 -8.67 5.70
N PRO A 153 -2.01 -8.71 6.86
CA PRO A 153 -2.56 -8.83 8.22
C PRO A 153 -3.16 -7.49 8.74
N PRO A 154 -4.18 -7.54 9.61
CA PRO A 154 -5.10 -6.43 9.95
C PRO A 154 -4.51 -5.35 10.87
N ARG A 155 -3.27 -4.92 10.63
CA ARG A 155 -2.54 -3.97 11.49
C ARG A 155 -1.92 -2.79 10.75
N LEU A 156 -2.11 -2.68 9.45
CA LEU A 156 -1.68 -1.51 8.69
C LEU A 156 -2.66 -0.37 8.96
N HIS A 157 -2.19 0.70 9.60
CA HIS A 157 -2.95 1.95 9.82
C HIS A 157 -2.22 3.08 9.13
N GLY A 158 -2.93 4.09 8.65
CA GLY A 158 -2.31 5.30 8.11
C GLY A 158 -2.17 5.32 6.58
N GLN A 159 -2.89 4.46 5.85
CA GLN A 159 -2.89 4.50 4.39
C GLN A 159 -3.77 5.66 3.91
N THR A 160 -3.22 6.54 3.08
CA THR A 160 -3.95 7.67 2.47
C THR A 160 -4.53 7.29 1.10
N PRO A 161 -5.49 8.05 0.55
CA PRO A 161 -5.94 7.87 -0.84
C PRO A 161 -4.78 7.84 -1.85
N LEU A 162 -3.74 8.67 -1.63
CA LEU A 162 -2.52 8.67 -2.44
C LEU A 162 -1.74 7.34 -2.32
N SER A 163 -1.64 6.78 -1.11
CA SER A 163 -1.01 5.47 -0.89
C SER A 163 -1.74 4.35 -1.63
N TYR A 164 -3.08 4.38 -1.66
CA TYR A 164 -3.89 3.42 -2.42
C TYR A 164 -3.69 3.53 -3.93
N ALA A 165 -3.72 4.76 -4.46
CA ALA A 165 -3.46 5.00 -5.87
C ALA A 165 -2.04 4.55 -6.27
N ALA A 166 -1.05 4.82 -5.40
CA ALA A 166 0.34 4.46 -5.64
C ALA A 166 0.58 2.94 -5.61
N MET A 167 -0.03 2.22 -4.66
CA MET A 167 0.07 0.76 -4.53
C MET A 167 -0.51 0.03 -5.74
N ASN A 168 -1.65 0.51 -6.26
CA ASN A 168 -2.39 -0.15 -7.35
C ASN A 168 -2.04 0.37 -8.75
N GLY A 169 -1.11 1.33 -8.87
CA GLY A 169 -0.65 1.82 -10.17
C GLY A 169 -1.61 2.79 -10.85
N HIS A 170 -2.50 3.45 -10.10
CA HIS A 170 -3.51 4.35 -10.68
C HIS A 170 -2.93 5.75 -10.93
N VAL A 171 -2.18 5.89 -12.03
CA VAL A 171 -1.46 7.11 -12.41
C VAL A 171 -2.38 8.33 -12.57
N ASP A 172 -3.54 8.17 -13.22
CA ASP A 172 -4.51 9.26 -13.41
C ASP A 172 -5.01 9.80 -12.05
N VAL A 173 -5.42 8.90 -11.16
CA VAL A 173 -5.85 9.24 -9.80
C VAL A 173 -4.72 9.89 -9.00
N LEU A 174 -3.51 9.35 -9.10
CA LEU A 174 -2.33 9.90 -8.44
C LEU A 174 -2.08 11.35 -8.86
N LYS A 175 -2.10 11.64 -10.17
CA LYS A 175 -1.94 12.99 -10.72
C LYS A 175 -3.03 13.94 -10.24
N ILE A 176 -4.29 13.49 -10.24
CA ILE A 176 -5.43 14.28 -9.75
C ILE A 176 -5.25 14.63 -8.26
N LEU A 177 -4.86 13.65 -7.42
CA LEU A 177 -4.63 13.88 -5.99
C LEU A 177 -3.46 14.84 -5.75
N LEU A 178 -2.35 14.67 -6.46
CA LEU A 178 -1.17 15.56 -6.35
C LEU A 178 -1.50 16.99 -6.78
N ALA A 179 -2.31 17.17 -7.83
CA ALA A 179 -2.71 18.49 -8.31
C ALA A 179 -3.51 19.32 -7.27
N THR A 180 -4.08 18.67 -6.25
CA THR A 180 -4.81 19.39 -5.20
C THR A 180 -3.90 20.18 -4.25
N ASN A 181 -2.60 19.88 -4.19
CA ASN A 181 -1.63 20.43 -3.21
C ASN A 181 -2.07 20.34 -1.73
N ARG A 182 -3.06 19.49 -1.42
CA ARG A 182 -3.62 19.27 -0.08
C ARG A 182 -3.23 17.91 0.50
N VAL A 183 -2.44 17.14 -0.22
CA VAL A 183 -2.06 15.76 0.12
C VAL A 183 -0.60 15.72 0.55
N ASN A 184 -0.32 15.02 1.65
CA ASN A 184 1.05 14.77 2.08
C ASN A 184 1.66 13.59 1.31
N ILE A 185 2.57 13.89 0.37
CA ILE A 185 3.27 12.86 -0.42
C ILE A 185 4.18 11.96 0.42
N GLU A 186 4.60 12.42 1.60
CA GLU A 186 5.43 11.69 2.56
C GLU A 186 4.60 11.08 3.70
N SER A 187 3.28 10.93 3.53
CA SER A 187 2.41 10.30 4.52
C SER A 187 2.93 8.90 4.86
N LYS A 188 3.24 8.65 6.13
CA LYS A 188 3.72 7.35 6.59
C LYS A 188 2.62 6.57 7.29
N ASP A 189 2.49 5.31 6.90
CA ASP A 189 1.65 4.38 7.62
C ASP A 189 2.32 3.88 8.92
N SER A 190 1.66 2.98 9.65
CA SER A 190 2.14 2.38 10.90
C SER A 190 3.42 1.55 10.78
N ARG A 191 3.82 1.17 9.56
CA ARG A 191 5.10 0.52 9.26
C ARG A 191 6.11 1.51 8.66
N GLY A 192 5.79 2.80 8.63
CA GLY A 192 6.63 3.82 8.02
C GLY A 192 6.62 3.78 6.49
N TRP A 193 5.69 3.08 5.85
CA TRP A 193 5.61 3.02 4.39
C TRP A 193 5.02 4.32 3.85
N THR A 194 5.73 4.91 2.88
CA THR A 194 5.27 6.06 2.09
C THR A 194 4.55 5.59 0.83
N PRO A 195 3.77 6.45 0.14
CA PRO A 195 3.23 6.14 -1.18
C PRO A 195 4.29 5.64 -2.17
N LEU A 196 5.50 6.23 -2.14
CA LEU A 196 6.64 5.78 -2.94
C LEU A 196 7.07 4.35 -2.60
N ALA A 197 7.13 3.99 -1.31
CA ALA A 197 7.46 2.64 -0.88
C ALA A 197 6.40 1.61 -1.34
N TYR A 198 5.11 1.97 -1.29
CA TYR A 198 4.03 1.14 -1.83
C TYR A 198 4.16 0.93 -3.35
N ALA A 199 4.36 2.01 -4.11
CA ALA A 199 4.58 1.91 -5.55
C ALA A 199 5.80 1.03 -5.88
N ALA A 200 6.86 1.15 -5.07
CA ALA A 200 8.09 0.40 -5.28
C ALA A 200 7.94 -1.10 -4.99
N ALA A 201 7.26 -1.45 -3.89
CA ALA A 201 7.00 -2.84 -3.51
C ALA A 201 6.03 -3.57 -4.47
N HIS A 202 5.20 -2.82 -5.21
CA HIS A 202 4.21 -3.37 -6.14
C HIS A 202 4.61 -3.20 -7.62
N GLY A 203 5.81 -2.67 -7.90
CA GLY A 203 6.35 -2.60 -9.26
C GLY A 203 5.71 -1.54 -10.15
N GLN A 204 5.13 -0.49 -9.57
CA GLN A 204 4.35 0.52 -10.30
C GLN A 204 5.26 1.58 -10.93
N ALA A 205 5.97 1.22 -12.01
CA ALA A 205 6.98 2.08 -12.65
C ALA A 205 6.46 3.47 -13.04
N GLU A 206 5.29 3.56 -13.69
CA GLU A 206 4.71 4.85 -14.11
C GLU A 206 4.35 5.75 -12.92
N VAL A 207 3.93 5.17 -11.79
CA VAL A 207 3.69 5.93 -10.55
C VAL A 207 5.01 6.48 -10.00
N ILE A 208 6.08 5.67 -10.02
CA ILE A 208 7.41 6.10 -9.58
C ILE A 208 7.90 7.25 -10.46
N GLU A 209 7.76 7.18 -11.79
CA GLU A 209 8.13 8.27 -12.70
C GLU A 209 7.41 9.59 -12.36
N VAL A 210 6.13 9.53 -11.98
CA VAL A 210 5.43 10.73 -11.53
C VAL A 210 5.97 11.21 -10.18
N LEU A 211 6.14 10.32 -9.21
CA LEU A 211 6.55 10.68 -7.84
C LEU A 211 7.97 11.24 -7.76
N VAL A 212 8.94 10.70 -8.51
CA VAL A 212 10.33 11.20 -8.50
C VAL A 212 10.45 12.63 -9.02
N ASN A 213 9.50 13.06 -9.87
CA ASN A 213 9.44 14.41 -10.41
C ASN A 213 8.70 15.39 -9.48
N VAL A 214 8.16 14.95 -8.35
CA VAL A 214 7.48 15.83 -7.38
C VAL A 214 8.52 16.50 -6.47
N PRO A 215 8.53 17.84 -6.36
CA PRO A 215 9.45 18.54 -5.47
C PRO A 215 9.31 18.10 -4.00
N GLY A 216 10.43 17.81 -3.35
CA GLY A 216 10.48 17.47 -1.93
C GLY A 216 10.24 16.00 -1.58
N ILE A 217 10.07 15.12 -2.58
CA ILE A 217 9.96 13.67 -2.38
C ILE A 217 11.25 13.09 -1.74
N GLN A 218 11.11 12.20 -0.77
CA GLN A 218 12.23 11.52 -0.11
C GLN A 218 12.41 10.10 -0.67
N LEU A 219 13.30 9.95 -1.65
CA LEU A 219 13.55 8.67 -2.32
C LEU A 219 14.16 7.59 -1.41
N GLU A 220 14.89 8.00 -0.37
CA GLU A 220 15.56 7.12 0.60
C GLU A 220 14.80 7.06 1.94
N SER A 221 13.50 7.38 1.94
CA SER A 221 12.69 7.38 3.16
C SER A 221 12.63 5.97 3.77
N ARG A 222 13.08 5.85 5.02
CA ARG A 222 13.19 4.56 5.70
C ARG A 222 11.85 4.17 6.34
N ALA A 223 11.39 2.98 6.01
CA ALA A 223 10.27 2.31 6.67
C ALA A 223 10.75 1.53 7.91
N GLN A 224 9.88 0.69 8.47
CA GLN A 224 10.23 -0.26 9.52
C GLN A 224 11.40 -1.15 9.07
N TRP A 225 12.29 -1.47 10.01
CA TRP A 225 13.56 -2.19 9.77
C TRP A 225 14.54 -1.44 8.87
N GLY A 226 14.34 -0.13 8.66
CA GLY A 226 15.27 0.69 7.88
C GLY A 226 15.22 0.44 6.38
N VAL A 227 14.18 -0.22 5.89
CA VAL A 227 14.05 -0.59 4.46
C VAL A 227 13.70 0.63 3.62
N THR A 228 14.42 0.86 2.53
CA THR A 228 14.17 1.96 1.58
C THR A 228 13.27 1.52 0.43
N PRO A 229 12.62 2.45 -0.32
CA PRO A 229 11.83 2.12 -1.50
C PRO A 229 12.62 1.33 -2.55
N LEU A 230 13.91 1.67 -2.76
CA LEU A 230 14.80 0.91 -3.62
C LEU A 230 14.91 -0.55 -3.15
N MET A 231 15.16 -0.79 -1.86
CA MET A 231 15.21 -2.15 -1.33
C MET A 231 13.90 -2.89 -1.52
N GLN A 232 12.73 -2.25 -1.36
CA GLN A 232 11.44 -2.89 -1.61
C GLN A 232 11.32 -3.34 -3.07
N ALA A 233 11.69 -2.49 -4.03
CA ALA A 233 11.70 -2.84 -5.44
C ALA A 233 12.65 -4.01 -5.72
N VAL A 234 13.84 -4.01 -5.10
CA VAL A 234 14.81 -5.11 -5.25
C VAL A 234 14.29 -6.40 -4.63
N ILE A 235 13.73 -6.39 -3.42
CA ILE A 235 13.21 -7.59 -2.73
C ILE A 235 12.13 -8.30 -3.57
N HIS A 236 11.31 -7.53 -4.28
CA HIS A 236 10.22 -8.06 -5.12
C HIS A 236 10.63 -8.24 -6.60
N GLY A 237 11.87 -7.95 -6.97
CA GLY A 237 12.40 -8.14 -8.32
C GLY A 237 11.87 -7.15 -9.37
N HIS A 238 11.41 -5.96 -8.95
CA HIS A 238 10.88 -4.94 -9.84
C HIS A 238 11.99 -4.11 -10.50
N GLU A 239 12.59 -4.67 -11.55
CA GLU A 239 13.73 -4.09 -12.26
C GLU A 239 13.45 -2.67 -12.80
N ALA A 240 12.32 -2.46 -13.48
CA ALA A 240 11.97 -1.15 -14.05
C ALA A 240 11.90 -0.05 -12.98
N VAL A 241 11.28 -0.36 -11.83
CA VAL A 241 11.24 0.56 -10.69
C VAL A 241 12.64 0.81 -10.14
N ALA A 242 13.41 -0.27 -9.91
CA ALA A 242 14.76 -0.15 -9.36
C ALA A 242 15.64 0.73 -10.27
N ARG A 243 15.54 0.58 -11.59
CA ARG A 243 16.23 1.40 -12.58
C ARG A 243 15.88 2.89 -12.43
N ILE A 244 14.60 3.24 -12.44
CA ILE A 244 14.14 4.64 -12.32
C ILE A 244 14.68 5.27 -11.03
N ILE A 245 14.67 4.54 -9.91
CA ILE A 245 15.16 5.04 -8.62
C ILE A 245 16.69 5.17 -8.62
N ILE A 246 17.43 4.18 -9.14
CA ILE A 246 18.90 4.18 -9.23
C ILE A 246 19.41 5.29 -10.13
N GLU A 247 18.70 5.64 -11.21
CA GLU A 247 19.09 6.71 -12.12
C GLU A 247 19.04 8.11 -11.48
N GLN A 248 18.29 8.28 -10.39
CA GLN A 248 18.24 9.55 -9.66
C GLN A 248 19.60 9.88 -9.00
N GLU A 249 20.05 11.13 -9.11
CA GLU A 249 21.33 11.57 -8.55
C GLU A 249 21.35 11.57 -7.02
N SER A 250 20.19 11.80 -6.39
CA SER A 250 20.07 11.83 -4.93
C SER A 250 20.16 10.44 -4.26
N VAL A 251 20.05 9.37 -5.04
CA VAL A 251 20.06 7.98 -4.56
C VAL A 251 21.50 7.46 -4.63
N LYS A 252 22.04 7.11 -3.46
CA LYS A 252 23.40 6.52 -3.37
C LYS A 252 23.39 5.01 -3.59
N GLY A 253 22.30 4.32 -3.25
CA GLY A 253 22.17 2.86 -3.40
C GLY A 253 22.90 2.02 -2.33
N ASP A 254 23.70 2.66 -1.48
CA ASP A 254 24.48 2.05 -0.39
C ASP A 254 23.77 2.08 0.97
N ALA A 255 22.53 2.57 1.02
CA ALA A 255 21.74 2.57 2.25
C ALA A 255 21.66 1.15 2.83
N GLU A 256 21.88 1.03 4.13
CA GLU A 256 21.82 -0.24 4.87
C GLU A 256 20.51 -0.32 5.65
N CYS A 257 19.83 -1.46 5.68
CA CYS A 257 18.69 -1.67 6.58
C CYS A 257 19.17 -1.92 8.02
N ASP A 258 18.25 -2.08 8.98
CA ASP A 258 18.61 -2.35 10.39
C ASP A 258 19.31 -3.72 10.58
N GLY A 259 19.37 -4.55 9.54
CA GLY A 259 20.16 -5.78 9.46
C GLY A 259 21.57 -5.60 8.89
N GLY A 260 21.96 -4.39 8.50
CA GLY A 260 23.19 -4.09 7.76
C GLY A 260 23.15 -4.53 6.28
N SER A 261 22.00 -4.98 5.77
CA SER A 261 21.87 -5.41 4.37
C SER A 261 21.59 -4.22 3.46
N THR A 262 22.29 -4.14 2.33
CA THR A 262 22.11 -3.12 1.29
C THR A 262 21.15 -3.60 0.18
N ALA A 263 20.76 -2.70 -0.74
CA ALA A 263 19.99 -3.10 -1.93
C ALA A 263 20.74 -4.17 -2.76
N LEU A 264 22.07 -4.03 -2.91
CA LEU A 264 22.90 -5.01 -3.63
C LEU A 264 22.90 -6.37 -2.93
N TRP A 265 22.88 -6.39 -1.59
CA TRP A 265 22.74 -7.64 -0.84
C TRP A 265 21.44 -8.37 -1.20
N PHE A 266 20.31 -7.66 -1.24
CA PHE A 266 19.03 -8.27 -1.63
C PHE A 266 19.03 -8.75 -3.08
N ALA A 267 19.60 -7.98 -4.01
CA ALA A 267 19.68 -8.39 -5.42
C ALA A 267 20.44 -9.72 -5.60
N VAL A 268 21.53 -9.89 -4.85
CA VAL A 268 22.33 -11.14 -4.86
C VAL A 268 21.62 -12.29 -4.16
N VAL A 269 20.87 -12.03 -3.09
CA VAL A 269 20.14 -13.11 -2.40
C VAL A 269 19.00 -13.64 -3.25
N HIS A 270 18.27 -12.75 -3.94
CA HIS A 270 17.06 -13.08 -4.68
C HIS A 270 17.28 -13.41 -6.18
N ASP A 271 18.51 -13.39 -6.67
CA ASP A 271 18.82 -13.64 -8.09
C ASP A 271 18.31 -12.60 -9.07
N HIS A 272 18.48 -11.33 -8.72
CA HIS A 272 18.16 -10.23 -9.61
C HIS A 272 19.44 -9.70 -10.25
N SER A 273 20.00 -10.49 -11.16
CA SER A 273 21.26 -10.21 -11.86
C SER A 273 21.26 -8.84 -12.55
N ASP A 274 20.18 -8.46 -13.22
CA ASP A 274 20.07 -7.16 -13.91
C ASP A 274 20.08 -5.99 -12.92
N ILE A 275 19.36 -6.11 -11.80
CA ILE A 275 19.36 -5.10 -10.74
C ILE A 275 20.73 -5.03 -10.06
N ALA A 276 21.38 -6.17 -9.80
CA ALA A 276 22.72 -6.22 -9.23
C ALA A 276 23.73 -5.52 -10.15
N LYS A 277 23.62 -5.74 -11.47
CA LYS A 277 24.45 -5.05 -12.46
C LYS A 277 24.23 -3.53 -12.41
N LEU A 278 22.98 -3.06 -12.40
CA LEU A 278 22.66 -1.62 -12.30
C LEU A 278 23.24 -0.99 -11.03
N LEU A 279 23.13 -1.67 -9.89
CA LEU A 279 23.69 -1.19 -8.62
C LEU A 279 25.22 -1.13 -8.65
N LEU A 280 25.88 -2.09 -9.30
CA LEU A 280 27.33 -2.10 -9.47
C LEU A 280 27.80 -0.99 -10.43
N GLU A 281 27.08 -0.75 -11.52
CA GLU A 281 27.35 0.36 -12.46
C GLU A 281 27.20 1.73 -11.78
N LYS A 282 26.25 1.87 -10.85
CA LYS A 282 26.11 3.07 -10.00
C LYS A 282 27.25 3.24 -8.98
N GLY A 283 28.03 2.18 -8.73
CA GLY A 283 29.17 2.21 -7.81
C GLY A 283 28.87 1.73 -6.39
N CYS A 284 27.81 0.92 -6.18
CA CYS A 284 27.52 0.35 -4.86
C CYS A 284 28.61 -0.65 -4.43
N ASP A 285 29.07 -0.55 -3.17
CA ASP A 285 30.14 -1.41 -2.64
C ASP A 285 29.66 -2.87 -2.43
N PRO A 286 30.26 -3.87 -3.12
CA PRO A 286 29.92 -5.28 -2.95
C PRO A 286 30.48 -5.90 -1.66
N HIS A 287 31.28 -5.16 -0.88
CA HIS A 287 31.94 -5.62 0.33
C HIS A 287 31.30 -5.15 1.64
N CYS A 288 30.20 -4.40 1.60
CA CYS A 288 29.42 -4.04 2.79
C CYS A 288 28.89 -5.31 3.49
N PRO A 289 29.30 -5.61 4.73
CA PRO A 289 28.83 -6.79 5.45
C PRO A 289 27.50 -6.52 6.15
N CYS A 290 26.56 -7.46 6.07
CA CYS A 290 25.40 -7.43 6.96
C CYS A 290 25.80 -7.78 8.40
N HIS A 291 24.89 -7.67 9.37
CA HIS A 291 25.16 -8.02 10.78
C HIS A 291 25.57 -9.49 11.01
N ARG A 292 25.35 -10.38 10.03
CA ARG A 292 25.85 -11.77 10.07
C ARG A 292 27.29 -11.91 9.53
N GLY A 293 27.91 -10.83 9.07
CA GLY A 293 29.25 -10.81 8.47
C GLY A 293 29.29 -11.16 6.98
N ASN A 294 28.16 -11.50 6.37
CA ASN A 294 28.10 -11.84 4.95
C ASN A 294 28.03 -10.57 4.09
N THR A 295 28.90 -10.48 3.09
CA THR A 295 28.90 -9.43 2.08
C THR A 295 28.16 -9.89 0.81
N PRO A 296 27.62 -8.97 -0.01
CA PRO A 296 27.10 -9.32 -1.34
C PRO A 296 28.08 -10.18 -2.15
N PHE A 297 29.38 -9.84 -2.11
CA PHE A 297 30.43 -10.62 -2.78
C PHE A 297 30.56 -12.05 -2.25
N SER A 298 30.60 -12.23 -0.93
CA SER A 298 30.69 -13.57 -0.31
C SER A 298 29.47 -14.44 -0.65
N LEU A 299 28.29 -13.83 -0.74
CA LEU A 299 27.04 -14.51 -1.09
C LEU A 299 26.99 -14.87 -2.57
N ALA A 300 27.51 -14.01 -3.44
CA ALA A 300 27.61 -14.30 -4.86
C ALA A 300 28.48 -15.55 -5.10
N ILE A 301 29.60 -15.68 -4.38
CA ILE A 301 30.48 -16.86 -4.43
C ILE A 301 29.79 -18.08 -3.84
N SER A 302 29.21 -17.98 -2.64
CA SER A 302 28.60 -19.15 -1.98
C SER A 302 27.42 -19.72 -2.77
N ASN A 303 26.70 -18.86 -3.49
CA ASN A 303 25.55 -19.23 -4.30
C ASN A 303 25.92 -19.61 -5.74
N GLY A 304 27.20 -19.59 -6.12
CA GLY A 304 27.66 -19.97 -7.47
C GLY A 304 27.29 -18.98 -8.58
N ARG A 305 27.13 -17.69 -8.26
CA ARG A 305 26.65 -16.65 -9.18
C ARG A 305 27.79 -16.04 -9.99
N GLU A 306 28.33 -16.82 -10.93
CA GLU A 306 29.55 -16.46 -11.67
C GLU A 306 29.46 -15.12 -12.41
N GLU A 307 28.31 -14.80 -13.02
CA GLU A 307 28.12 -13.54 -13.76
C GLU A 307 28.20 -12.32 -12.86
N ILE A 308 27.50 -12.36 -11.72
CA ILE A 308 27.54 -11.30 -10.72
C ILE A 308 28.95 -11.14 -10.13
N VAL A 309 29.66 -12.24 -9.88
CA VAL A 309 31.06 -12.19 -9.41
C VAL A 309 31.96 -11.51 -10.44
N LYS A 310 31.80 -11.82 -11.74
CA LYS A 310 32.55 -11.15 -12.82
C LYS A 310 32.27 -9.64 -12.84
N TRP A 311 31.00 -9.23 -12.72
CA TRP A 311 30.65 -7.81 -12.64
C TRP A 311 31.21 -7.15 -11.39
N MET A 312 31.13 -7.80 -10.22
CA MET A 312 31.71 -7.27 -8.99
C MET A 312 33.24 -7.09 -9.08
N GLN A 313 33.94 -7.97 -9.80
CA GLN A 313 35.38 -7.82 -10.07
C GLN A 313 35.68 -6.69 -11.07
N GLN A 314 34.78 -6.47 -12.03
CA GLN A 314 34.92 -5.46 -13.07
C GLN A 314 34.63 -4.05 -12.55
N PHE A 315 33.53 -3.87 -11.81
CA PHE A 315 33.08 -2.59 -11.28
C PHE A 315 33.61 -2.30 -9.87
N GLY A 316 33.95 -3.34 -9.10
CA GLY A 316 34.60 -3.24 -7.80
C GLY A 316 36.12 -3.21 -7.91
N HIS A 317 36.70 -2.07 -8.29
CA HIS A 317 38.10 -1.80 -7.93
C HIS A 317 38.15 -1.50 -6.42
N GLN A 318 38.81 -2.26 -5.55
CA GLN A 318 39.94 -3.17 -5.79
C GLN A 318 39.68 -4.60 -5.29
N PRO A 319 40.16 -5.62 -6.01
CA PRO A 319 40.46 -6.88 -5.36
C PRO A 319 41.47 -6.57 -4.25
N ARG A 320 41.19 -6.97 -3.01
CA ARG A 320 42.31 -7.35 -2.14
C ARG A 320 42.97 -8.52 -2.86
N VAL A 321 43.96 -8.20 -3.68
CA VAL A 321 44.97 -9.16 -4.13
C VAL A 321 45.35 -9.91 -2.86
N PRO A 322 45.23 -11.24 -2.80
CA PRO A 322 45.74 -11.99 -1.66
C PRO A 322 47.19 -11.56 -1.52
N LEU A 323 47.51 -10.82 -0.44
CA LEU A 323 48.85 -10.26 -0.25
C LEU A 323 49.85 -11.38 -0.56
N GLY A 324 50.78 -11.10 -1.47
CA GLY A 324 51.85 -12.03 -1.79
C GLY A 324 52.55 -12.45 -0.49
N PRO A 325 53.22 -13.61 -0.43
CA PRO A 325 53.83 -14.12 0.81
C PRO A 325 54.65 -13.06 1.56
N GLU A 326 55.35 -12.19 0.83
CA GLU A 326 56.14 -11.09 1.39
C GLU A 326 55.31 -9.95 1.98
N GLU A 327 54.26 -9.50 1.29
CA GLU A 327 53.41 -8.42 1.78
C GLU A 327 52.55 -8.88 2.96
N ARG A 328 52.15 -10.15 2.97
CA ARG A 328 51.46 -10.79 4.09
C ARG A 328 52.37 -10.80 5.33
N ARG A 329 53.67 -11.08 5.13
CA ARG A 329 54.69 -11.02 6.18
C ARG A 329 54.90 -9.57 6.68
N LYS A 330 54.96 -8.58 5.79
CA LYS A 330 55.06 -7.15 6.16
C LYS A 330 53.85 -6.69 6.97
N GLN A 331 52.64 -7.07 6.58
CA GLN A 331 51.42 -6.71 7.29
C GLN A 331 51.34 -7.38 8.67
N ILE A 332 51.74 -8.66 8.79
CA ILE A 332 51.83 -9.36 10.08
C ILE A 332 52.84 -8.66 10.99
N ILE A 333 54.01 -8.28 10.48
CA ILE A 333 55.03 -7.55 11.24
C ILE A 333 54.51 -6.17 11.68
N ALA A 334 53.81 -5.44 10.81
CA ALA A 334 53.22 -4.15 11.15
C ALA A 334 52.15 -4.28 12.26
N ASN A 335 51.30 -5.30 12.19
CA ASN A 335 50.27 -5.58 13.19
C ASN A 335 50.89 -6.03 14.53
N LEU A 336 51.95 -6.85 14.50
CA LEU A 336 52.69 -7.26 15.69
C LEU A 336 53.42 -6.08 16.35
N ASN A 337 53.98 -5.16 15.56
CA ASN A 337 54.59 -3.94 16.07
C ASN A 337 53.56 -2.97 16.67
N ALA A 338 52.35 -2.89 16.10
CA ALA A 338 51.25 -2.13 16.66
C ALA A 338 50.75 -2.73 18.00
N LEU A 339 50.73 -4.06 18.13
CA LEU A 339 50.43 -4.77 19.38
C LEU A 339 51.55 -4.64 20.42
N GLY A 340 52.82 -4.61 19.99
CA GLY A 340 53.98 -4.38 20.86
C GLY A 340 54.01 -2.97 21.46
N LYS A 341 53.39 -1.98 20.80
CA LYS A 341 53.19 -0.64 21.38
C LYS A 341 52.12 -0.59 22.48
N PHE A 342 51.31 -1.64 22.66
CA PHE A 342 50.25 -1.72 23.66
C PHE A 342 50.61 -2.53 24.92
N LYS A 343 51.85 -3.03 25.04
CA LYS A 343 52.35 -3.63 26.29
C LYS A 343 53.77 -3.17 26.56
N MET A 344 53.89 -2.05 27.28
CA MET A 344 54.92 -1.73 28.27
C MET A 344 54.56 -0.34 28.85
N ASP A 345 53.40 -0.23 29.50
CA ASP A 345 53.21 0.77 30.56
C ASP A 345 53.36 0.04 31.90
N SER A 346 54.59 -0.43 32.14
CA SER A 346 55.05 -0.93 33.44
C SER A 346 56.03 0.08 34.02
N ARG A 347 55.52 1.27 34.40
CA ARG A 347 56.24 2.17 35.33
C ARG A 347 55.41 3.40 35.79
N ARG A 348 54.52 3.20 36.78
CA ARG A 348 54.16 4.20 37.81
C ARG A 348 53.73 3.44 39.08
N ARG A 349 54.36 3.55 40.25
CA ARG A 349 55.42 4.44 40.74
C ARG A 349 56.31 3.75 41.79
N PRO A 350 57.52 4.29 42.03
CA PRO A 350 58.40 3.96 43.15
C PRO A 350 57.97 4.69 44.43
N GLU A 351 57.93 3.96 45.54
CA GLU A 351 58.64 4.13 46.82
C GLU A 351 58.17 3.05 47.80
#